data_AF-A0A1Q3AYI1-F1
#
_entry.id   AF-A0A1Q3AYI1-F1
#
_cell.length_a   1.000
_cell.length_b   1.000
_cell.length_c   1.000
_cell.angle_alpha   90.00
_cell.angle_beta   90.00
_cell.angle_gamma   90.00
#
_symmetry.space_group_name_H-M   'P 1'
#
loop_
_entity.id
_entity.type
_entity.pdbx_description
1 polymer ?
#
loop_
_entity_poly.entity_id
_entity_poly.type
_entity_poly.pdbx_seq_one_letter_code
_entity_poly.pdbx_strand_id
1 'polypeptide(L)'
;MCDRNERQSLWGDLIYYSNRFKNESWVVVGDFNVTKCGSEHTSNGNMTKAMAYFNKTIVSAKLEDLRSTRFHYTWSNRRIGNGVISKKLDRAMGNWFWFKN
;
A
#
# COMPACT_ATOMS: atom_id res chain seq x y z
N MET A 1 -0.67 17.02 7.42
CA MET A 1 0.42 16.25 6.78
C MET A 1 1.00 15.36 7.85
N CYS A 2 1.02 14.04 7.67
CA CYS A 2 1.76 13.16 8.57
C CYS A 2 3.25 13.54 8.48
N ASP A 3 3.92 13.69 9.62
CA ASP A 3 5.35 14.00 9.64
C ASP A 3 6.11 12.90 8.87
N ARG A 4 7.14 13.28 8.11
CA ARG A 4 8.01 12.31 7.44
C ARG A 4 8.57 11.30 8.45
N ASN A 5 8.88 11.77 9.65
CA ASN A 5 9.41 10.91 10.71
C ASN A 5 8.36 9.90 11.18
N GLU A 6 7.14 10.35 11.47
CA GLU A 6 6.02 9.47 11.81
C GLU A 6 5.79 8.41 10.73
N ARG A 7 5.79 8.82 9.46
CA ARG A 7 5.62 7.90 8.34
C ARG A 7 6.73 6.85 8.27
N GLN A 8 7.97 7.25 8.53
CA GLN A 8 9.11 6.34 8.55
C GLN A 8 9.04 5.37 9.74
N SER A 9 8.60 5.85 10.91
CA SER A 9 8.35 5.00 12.07
C SER A 9 7.27 3.95 11.78
N LEU A 10 6.15 4.33 11.16
CA LEU A 10 5.09 3.39 10.76
C LEU A 10 5.61 2.28 9.83
N TRP A 11 6.50 2.61 8.90
CA TRP A 11 7.14 1.60 8.05
C TRP A 11 8.10 0.69 8.83
N GLY A 12 8.81 1.25 9.82
CA GLY A 12 9.62 0.49 10.75
C GLY A 12 8.79 -0.51 11.55
N ASP A 13 7.66 -0.06 12.10
CA ASP A 13 6.74 -0.90 12.87
C ASP A 13 6.17 -2.03 12.01
N LEU A 14 5.78 -1.76 10.77
CA LEU A 14 5.29 -2.80 9.86
C LEU A 14 6.34 -3.90 9.64
N ILE A 15 7.61 -3.52 9.46
CA ILE A 15 8.72 -4.48 9.32
C ILE A 15 8.94 -5.22 10.65
N TYR A 16 8.90 -4.53 11.78
CA TYR A 16 9.04 -5.15 13.11
C TYR A 16 7.99 -6.24 13.33
N TYR A 17 6.71 -5.94 13.09
CA TYR A 17 5.62 -6.91 13.24
C TYR A 17 5.73 -8.04 12.21
N SER A 18 6.16 -7.75 10.97
CA SER A 18 6.38 -8.80 9.97
C SER A 18 7.40 -9.85 10.42
N ASN A 19 8.46 -9.42 11.13
CA ASN A 19 9.46 -10.32 11.69
C ASN A 19 8.92 -11.11 12.88
N ARG A 20 8.06 -10.48 13.70
CA ARG A 20 7.42 -11.14 14.84
C ARG A 20 6.45 -12.25 14.41
N PHE A 21 5.64 -12.00 13.39
CA PHE A 21 4.64 -12.93 12.87
C PHE A 21 5.12 -13.72 11.63
N LYS A 22 6.44 -13.82 11.42
CA LYS A 22 7.01 -14.39 10.20
C LYS A 22 6.64 -15.86 9.93
N ASN A 23 6.21 -16.59 10.96
CA ASN A 23 5.82 -18.00 10.89
C ASN A 23 4.31 -18.21 11.05
N GLU A 24 3.53 -17.13 11.12
CA GLU A 24 2.08 -17.16 11.28
C GLU A 24 1.42 -16.55 10.03
N SER A 25 0.18 -16.97 9.75
CA SER A 25 -0.62 -16.31 8.71
C SER A 25 -1.07 -14.94 9.23
N TRP A 26 -0.71 -13.86 8.54
CA TRP A 26 -1.12 -12.51 8.94
C TRP A 26 -1.40 -11.60 7.75
N VAL A 27 -2.22 -10.58 8.02
CA VAL A 27 -2.66 -9.58 7.05
C VAL A 27 -2.55 -8.20 7.68
N VAL A 28 -2.15 -7.23 6.88
CA VAL A 28 -2.32 -5.80 7.18
C VAL A 28 -3.39 -5.21 6.26
N VAL A 29 -4.33 -4.48 6.85
CA VAL A 29 -5.42 -3.81 6.11
C VAL A 29 -5.49 -2.35 6.53
N GLY A 30 -5.64 -1.44 5.57
CA GLY A 30 -5.92 -0.03 5.87
C GLY A 30 -5.58 0.91 4.72
N ASP A 31 -5.69 2.20 5.02
CA ASP A 31 -5.30 3.29 4.13
C ASP A 31 -3.79 3.57 4.26
N PHE A 32 -3.04 3.17 3.24
CA PHE A 32 -1.60 3.41 3.19
C PHE A 32 -1.27 4.84 2.75
N ASN A 33 -2.22 5.60 2.18
CA ASN A 33 -2.02 6.94 1.65
C ASN A 33 -0.85 7.04 0.64
N VAL A 34 -0.56 5.95 -0.08
CA VAL A 34 0.47 5.86 -1.11
C VAL A 34 0.13 4.74 -2.09
N THR A 35 0.37 4.97 -3.38
CA THR A 35 0.24 3.93 -4.41
C THR A 35 1.56 3.15 -4.57
N LYS A 36 1.52 1.94 -5.13
CA LYS A 36 2.72 1.16 -5.48
C LYS A 36 3.35 1.65 -6.78
N CYS A 37 2.54 2.13 -7.71
CA CYS A 37 3.01 2.62 -9.00
C CYS A 37 2.11 3.73 -9.55
N GLY A 38 2.54 4.31 -10.66
CA GLY A 38 1.80 5.38 -11.33
C GLY A 38 0.51 4.93 -12.00
N SER A 39 0.38 3.66 -12.40
CA SER A 39 -0.85 3.13 -13.01
C SER A 39 -1.99 2.91 -12.02
N GLU A 40 -1.70 2.93 -10.72
CA GLU A 40 -2.72 2.96 -9.66
C GLU A 40 -3.27 4.38 -9.41
N HIS A 41 -3.05 5.27 -10.37
CA HIS A 41 -3.55 6.64 -10.44
C HIS A 41 -4.18 6.86 -11.82
N THR A 42 -5.36 7.49 -11.90
CA THR A 42 -6.03 7.71 -13.21
C THR A 42 -5.24 8.57 -14.18
N SER A 43 -4.41 9.48 -13.68
CA SER A 43 -3.55 10.34 -14.52
C SER A 43 -2.22 9.68 -14.96
N ASN A 44 -1.99 8.39 -14.68
CA ASN A 44 -0.76 7.64 -14.99
C ASN A 44 0.56 8.43 -14.77
N GLY A 45 1.10 8.37 -13.55
CA GLY A 45 2.30 9.12 -13.17
C GLY A 45 3.62 8.36 -13.27
N ASN A 46 4.74 9.07 -13.12
CA ASN A 46 6.05 8.45 -12.90
C ASN A 46 6.19 7.91 -11.48
N MET A 47 7.13 6.97 -11.27
CA MET A 47 7.49 6.48 -9.94
C MET A 47 8.00 7.62 -9.06
N THR A 48 7.40 7.77 -7.87
CA THR A 48 7.82 8.78 -6.89
C THR A 48 8.69 8.17 -5.79
N LYS A 49 9.43 8.99 -5.04
CA LYS A 49 10.20 8.53 -3.87
C LYS A 49 9.30 7.85 -2.83
N ALA A 50 8.10 8.36 -2.59
CA ALA A 50 7.15 7.78 -1.64
C ALA A 50 6.70 6.37 -2.07
N MET A 51 6.39 6.19 -3.37
CA MET A 51 6.06 4.88 -3.94
C MET A 51 7.25 3.91 -3.80
N ALA A 52 8.47 4.37 -4.11
CA ALA A 52 9.67 3.54 -3.99
C ALA A 52 9.94 3.09 -2.55
N TYR A 53 9.81 3.99 -1.57
CA TYR A 53 9.93 3.64 -0.15
C TYR A 53 8.85 2.65 0.28
N PHE A 54 7.59 2.90 -0.11
CA PHE A 54 6.49 1.98 0.19
C PHE A 54 6.73 0.58 -0.38
N ASN A 55 7.15 0.48 -1.66
CA ASN A 55 7.49 -0.79 -2.29
C ASN A 55 8.66 -1.49 -1.58
N LYS A 56 9.68 -0.75 -1.15
CA LYS A 56 10.78 -1.32 -0.36
C LYS A 56 10.26 -1.89 0.97
N THR A 57 9.41 -1.15 1.68
CA THR A 57 8.83 -1.58 2.96
C THR A 57 8.01 -2.87 2.81
N ILE A 58 7.09 -2.96 1.85
CA ILE A 58 6.25 -4.15 1.66
C ILE A 58 7.08 -5.37 1.23
N VAL A 59 8.13 -5.17 0.42
CA VAL A 59 9.08 -6.24 0.06
C VAL A 59 9.85 -6.72 1.30
N SER A 60 10.36 -5.79 2.13
CA SER A 60 11.02 -6.14 3.38
C SER A 60 10.09 -6.86 4.37
N ALA A 61 8.81 -6.49 4.39
CA ALA A 61 7.79 -7.13 5.20
C ALA A 61 7.22 -8.44 4.60
N LYS A 62 7.66 -8.83 3.39
CA LYS A 62 7.20 -10.02 2.65
C LYS A 62 5.67 -10.06 2.46
N LEU A 63 5.11 -8.91 2.09
CA LEU A 63 3.68 -8.72 1.90
C LEU A 63 3.31 -8.64 0.43
N GLU A 64 2.20 -9.26 0.07
CA GLU A 64 1.59 -9.17 -1.26
C GLU A 64 0.13 -8.74 -1.17
N ASP A 65 -0.35 -7.99 -2.18
CA ASP A 65 -1.76 -7.59 -2.26
C ASP A 65 -2.66 -8.83 -2.33
N LEU A 66 -3.66 -8.88 -1.45
CA LEU A 66 -4.71 -9.88 -1.54
C LEU A 66 -5.54 -9.64 -2.81
N ARG A 67 -5.98 -10.73 -3.46
CA ARG A 67 -6.82 -10.62 -4.66
C ARG A 67 -8.13 -9.90 -4.31
N SER A 68 -8.41 -8.80 -4.99
CA SER A 68 -9.68 -8.09 -4.93
C SER A 68 -10.29 -8.05 -6.32
N THR A 69 -11.60 -8.25 -6.42
CA THR A 69 -12.27 -8.38 -7.72
C THR A 69 -12.88 -7.07 -8.22
N ARG A 70 -13.08 -6.05 -7.38
CA ARG A 70 -13.97 -4.91 -7.73
C ARG A 70 -13.61 -3.50 -7.25
N PHE A 71 -12.37 -3.21 -6.83
CA PHE A 71 -12.00 -1.84 -6.44
C PHE A 71 -10.60 -1.47 -6.92
N HIS A 72 -10.47 -1.07 -8.19
CA HIS A 72 -9.20 -0.60 -8.76
C HIS A 72 -8.73 0.71 -8.10
N TYR A 73 -9.67 1.56 -7.68
CA TYR A 73 -9.41 2.78 -6.92
C TYR A 73 -10.27 2.77 -5.66
N THR A 74 -9.73 3.33 -4.59
CA THR A 74 -10.38 3.39 -3.26
C THR A 74 -10.54 4.85 -2.78
N TRP A 75 -9.88 5.79 -3.45
CA TRP A 75 -9.97 7.22 -3.16
C TRP A 75 -10.20 8.02 -4.45
N SER A 76 -10.96 9.11 -4.34
CA SER A 76 -11.18 10.09 -5.41
C SER A 76 -11.08 11.52 -4.86
N ASN A 77 -10.56 12.44 -5.67
CA ASN A 77 -10.55 13.86 -5.36
C ASN A 77 -11.92 14.54 -5.55
N ARG A 78 -12.95 13.80 -6.00
CA ARG A 78 -14.35 14.24 -6.19
C ARG A 78 -14.51 15.46 -7.13
N ARG A 79 -13.52 15.75 -7.97
CA ARG A 79 -13.64 16.77 -9.02
C ARG A 79 -14.46 16.22 -10.18
N ILE A 80 -14.89 17.11 -11.07
CA ILE A 80 -15.63 16.78 -12.30
C ILE A 80 -14.79 17.25 -13.50
N GLY A 81 -14.86 16.53 -14.62
CA GLY A 81 -14.15 16.86 -15.87
C GLY A 81 -12.66 16.50 -15.84
N ASN A 82 -11.84 17.31 -16.53
CA ASN A 82 -10.42 16.99 -16.79
C ASN A 82 -9.53 16.92 -15.53
N GLY A 83 -10.03 17.33 -14.37
CA GLY A 83 -9.31 17.28 -13.09
C GLY A 83 -9.60 16.05 -12.23
N VAL A 84 -10.38 15.08 -12.73
CA VAL A 84 -10.74 13.86 -11.96
C VAL A 84 -9.50 13.01 -11.70
N ILE A 85 -9.24 12.76 -10.42
CA ILE A 85 -8.16 11.87 -9.98
C ILE A 85 -8.76 10.80 -9.08
N SER A 86 -8.47 9.53 -9.40
CA SER A 86 -8.73 8.40 -8.51
C SER A 86 -7.44 7.62 -8.24
N LYS A 87 -7.32 7.06 -7.03
CA LYS A 87 -6.11 6.37 -6.54
C LYS A 87 -6.48 5.11 -5.78
N LYS A 88 -5.57 4.12 -5.79
CA LYS A 88 -5.64 2.95 -4.90
C LYS A 88 -4.80 3.20 -3.65
N LEU A 89 -5.44 3.63 -2.56
CA LEU A 89 -4.76 3.95 -1.30
C LEU A 89 -5.01 2.91 -0.22
N ASP A 90 -6.19 2.31 -0.22
CA ASP A 90 -6.59 1.26 0.73
C ASP A 90 -6.17 -0.10 0.19
N ARG A 91 -5.56 -0.92 1.06
CA ARG A 91 -5.07 -2.25 0.69
C ARG A 91 -5.30 -3.25 1.81
N ALA A 92 -5.49 -4.49 1.41
CA ALA A 92 -5.29 -5.66 2.25
C ALA A 92 -4.09 -6.43 1.68
N MET A 93 -3.07 -6.69 2.49
CA MET A 93 -1.87 -7.41 2.08
C MET A 93 -1.55 -8.52 3.08
N GLY A 94 -1.28 -9.71 2.57
CA GLY A 94 -0.94 -10.89 3.37
C GLY A 94 0.50 -11.34 3.15
N ASN A 95 1.05 -12.05 4.11
CA ASN A 95 2.31 -12.76 3.91
C ASN A 95 2.10 -14.08 3.13
N TRP A 96 3.18 -14.76 2.76
CA TRP A 96 3.10 -16.03 2.03
C TRP A 96 2.27 -17.11 2.75
N PHE A 97 2.28 -17.15 4.08
CA PHE A 97 1.48 -18.11 4.85
C PHE A 97 -0.02 -17.88 4.71
N TRP A 98 -0.46 -16.65 4.42
CA TRP A 98 -1.86 -16.38 4.08
C TRP A 98 -2.30 -17.04 2.77
N PHE A 99 -1.39 -17.20 1.81
CA PHE A 99 -1.70 -17.79 0.50
C PHE A 99 -1.52 -19.31 0.46
N LYS A 100 -0.88 -19.89 1.49
CA LYS A 100 -0.76 -21.34 1.66
C LYS A 100 -2.07 -21.90 2.23
N ASN A 101 -3.04 -22.13 1.36
CA ASN A 101 -4.06 -23.16 1.59
C ASN A 101 -3.72 -24.36 0.72
#